data_AF-A0A2V4V773-F1
#
_entry.id   AF-A0A2V4V773-F1
#
_cell.length_a   1.000
_cell.length_b   1.000
_cell.length_c   1.000
_cell.angle_alpha   90.00
_cell.angle_beta   90.00
_cell.angle_gamma   90.00
#
_symmetry.space_group_name_H-M   'P 1'
#
loop_
_entity.id
_entity.type
_entity.pdbx_description
1 polymer ?
#
loop_
_entity_poly.entity_id
_entity_poly.type
_entity_poly.pdbx_seq_one_letter_code
_entity_poly.pdbx_strand_id
1 'polypeptide(L)' 'MKGIGGALAMFTKKETDRKNHEADQQHNDTKYNKAQFAEARQFSRLEKDILAAVLLEQQTYTVQEAQQHIQQFMNGEAQ' A
#
# COMPACT_ATOMS: atom_id res chain seq x y z
N MET A 1 6.30 -18.92 -58.97
CA MET A 1 6.73 -19.13 -57.57
C MET A 1 6.33 -17.92 -56.75
N LYS A 2 5.61 -18.16 -55.66
CA LYS A 2 5.29 -17.17 -54.62
C LYS A 2 6.59 -16.79 -53.88
N GLY A 3 6.76 -15.50 -53.59
CA GLY A 3 7.80 -14.94 -52.72
C GLY A 3 7.26 -13.65 -52.11
N ILE A 4 6.31 -13.68 -51.17
CA ILE A 4 6.56 -13.47 -49.71
C ILE A 4 7.93 -12.81 -49.44
N GLY A 5 8.04 -11.64 -48.84
CA GLY A 5 7.04 -10.73 -48.28
C GLY A 5 7.78 -9.49 -47.80
N GLY A 6 7.20 -8.32 -48.07
CA GLY A 6 7.60 -7.09 -47.41
C GLY A 6 7.07 -7.11 -45.98
N ALA A 7 7.96 -6.88 -45.02
CA ALA A 7 7.61 -6.36 -43.69
C ALA A 7 8.88 -5.81 -43.03
N LEU A 8 9.36 -4.67 -43.54
CA LEU A 8 10.10 -3.73 -42.73
C LEU A 8 9.06 -3.06 -41.81
N ALA A 9 8.91 -3.57 -40.59
CA ALA A 9 8.10 -2.91 -39.57
C ALA A 9 8.48 -3.35 -38.15
N MET A 10 9.12 -2.42 -37.46
CA MET A 10 8.90 -2.11 -36.05
C MET A 10 9.49 -3.08 -35.01
N PHE A 11 10.77 -2.87 -34.73
CA PHE A 11 11.30 -3.00 -33.37
C PHE A 11 10.57 -2.01 -32.45
N THR A 12 9.38 -2.37 -31.96
CA THR A 12 8.71 -1.64 -30.88
C THR A 12 9.35 -2.01 -29.55
N LYS A 13 10.40 -1.24 -29.25
CA LYS A 13 10.87 -0.92 -27.91
C LYS A 13 9.73 -0.47 -26.99
N LYS A 14 9.60 -1.16 -25.85
CA LYS A 14 9.01 -0.80 -24.53
C LYS A 14 8.29 -2.05 -23.99
N GLU A 15 8.96 -2.97 -23.31
CA GLU A 15 9.44 -2.85 -21.93
C GLU A 15 8.74 -1.75 -21.10
N THR A 16 8.20 -2.17 -19.95
CA THR A 16 7.57 -1.38 -18.88
C THR A 16 6.03 -1.33 -18.91
N ASP A 17 5.36 -2.48 -18.76
CA ASP A 17 4.24 -2.53 -17.82
C ASP A 17 4.82 -2.98 -16.49
N ARG A 18 5.33 -2.01 -15.72
CA ARG A 18 5.55 -2.19 -14.28
C ARG A 18 4.17 -2.31 -13.67
N LYS A 19 3.59 -3.50 -13.75
CA LYS A 19 2.47 -3.88 -12.90
C LYS A 19 3.07 -4.07 -11.52
N ASN A 20 3.25 -2.95 -10.83
CA ASN A 20 3.78 -2.83 -9.49
C ASN A 20 2.74 -3.41 -8.52
N HIS A 21 2.57 -4.73 -8.54
CA HIS A 21 2.02 -5.47 -7.41
C HIS A 21 3.14 -5.67 -6.39
N GLU A 22 3.65 -4.56 -5.85
CA GLU A 22 4.32 -4.54 -4.54
C GLU A 22 3.24 -4.38 -3.45
N ALA A 23 2.11 -5.06 -3.63
CA ALA A 23 1.12 -5.29 -2.60
C ALA A 23 1.30 -6.73 -2.17
N ASP A 24 2.38 -6.98 -1.45
CA ASP A 24 2.34 -7.78 -0.23
C ASP A 24 3.77 -7.97 0.31
N GLN A 25 3.94 -7.55 1.55
CA GLN A 25 4.91 -8.06 2.51
C GLN A 25 6.32 -7.43 2.51
N GLN A 26 6.77 -7.17 3.74
CA GLN A 26 8.16 -6.98 4.17
C GLN A 26 8.77 -5.59 4.13
N HIS A 27 8.09 -4.61 4.74
CA HIS A 27 8.86 -3.71 5.61
C HIS A 27 8.12 -3.57 6.94
N ASN A 28 8.28 -4.57 7.83
CA ASN A 28 7.85 -4.45 9.23
C ASN A 28 8.55 -3.28 9.95
N ASP A 29 9.65 -2.76 9.40
CA ASP A 29 10.39 -1.61 9.92
C ASP A 29 10.03 -0.27 9.27
N THR A 30 9.20 -0.24 8.20
CA THR A 30 8.81 1.05 7.62
C THR A 30 7.80 1.71 8.53
N LYS A 31 8.21 2.86 9.08
CA LYS A 31 7.35 3.70 9.91
C LYS A 31 6.60 4.69 9.04
N TYR A 32 5.29 4.72 9.21
CA TYR A 32 4.38 5.62 8.53
C TYR A 32 3.84 6.63 9.54
N ASN A 33 3.58 7.84 9.09
CA ASN A 33 2.88 8.84 9.91
C ASN A 33 1.35 8.68 9.76
N LYS A 34 0.60 9.37 10.60
CA LYS A 34 -0.88 9.35 10.57
C LYS A 34 -1.47 9.71 9.20
N ALA A 35 -0.91 10.67 8.47
CA ALA A 35 -1.40 11.05 7.14
C ALA A 35 -1.21 9.90 6.13
N GLN A 36 -0.06 9.23 6.16
CA GLN A 36 0.22 8.06 5.33
C GLN A 36 -0.73 6.90 5.64
N PHE A 37 -1.09 6.70 6.91
CA PHE A 37 -2.11 5.72 7.29
C PHE A 37 -3.51 6.06 6.76
N ALA A 38 -3.88 7.36 6.74
CA ALA A 38 -5.14 7.81 6.17
C ALA A 38 -5.20 7.59 4.64
N GLU A 39 -4.07 7.70 3.94
CA GLU A 39 -3.96 7.45 2.50
C GLU A 39 -3.79 5.96 2.16
N ALA A 40 -3.30 5.14 3.09
CA ALA A 40 -3.02 3.72 2.86
C ALA A 40 -4.29 2.93 2.48
N ARG A 41 -4.19 2.07 1.47
CA ARG A 41 -5.31 1.21 1.01
C ARG A 41 -5.56 -0.02 1.88
N GLN A 42 -4.61 -0.33 2.76
CA GLN A 42 -4.64 -1.53 3.61
C GLN A 42 -5.58 -1.43 4.81
N PHE A 43 -6.02 -0.21 5.16
CA PHE A 43 -6.96 0.04 6.25
C PHE A 43 -8.33 0.41 5.69
N SER A 44 -9.40 -0.06 6.34
CA SER A 44 -10.76 0.37 6.07
C SER A 44 -10.99 1.82 6.53
N ARG A 45 -12.08 2.43 6.08
CA ARG A 45 -12.42 3.80 6.48
C ARG A 45 -12.55 3.96 7.99
N LEU A 46 -13.20 3.00 8.65
CA LEU A 46 -13.33 2.98 10.11
C LEU A 46 -11.96 2.89 10.79
N GLU A 47 -11.10 1.97 10.35
CA GLU A 47 -9.75 1.83 10.89
C GLU A 47 -8.92 3.11 10.72
N LYS A 48 -9.07 3.81 9.58
CA LYS A 48 -8.41 5.09 9.35
C LYS A 48 -8.89 6.18 10.30
N ASP A 49 -10.20 6.24 10.55
CA ASP A 49 -10.78 7.18 11.51
C ASP A 49 -10.28 6.87 12.93
N ILE A 50 -10.19 5.59 13.30
CA ILE A 50 -9.59 5.16 14.58
C ILE A 50 -8.12 5.58 14.65
N LEU A 51 -7.30 5.23 13.65
CA LEU A 51 -5.89 5.62 13.58
C LEU A 51 -5.71 7.13 13.66
N ALA A 52 -6.61 7.91 13.06
CA ALA A 52 -6.58 9.36 13.18
C ALA A 52 -6.87 9.86 14.60
N ALA A 53 -7.63 9.13 15.40
CA ALA A 53 -7.90 9.44 16.80
C ALA A 53 -6.82 8.94 17.76
N VAL A 54 -6.24 7.77 17.51
CA VAL A 54 -5.30 7.09 18.43
C VAL A 54 -3.82 7.36 18.15
N LEU A 55 -3.44 7.61 16.89
CA LEU A 55 -2.05 7.89 16.54
C LEU A 55 -1.70 9.37 16.71
N LEU A 56 -0.51 9.64 17.23
CA LEU A 56 0.02 11.00 17.37
C LEU A 56 0.61 11.51 16.05
N GLU A 57 0.34 12.76 15.68
CA GLU A 57 0.82 13.36 14.41
C GLU A 57 2.34 13.49 14.32
N GLN A 58 3.02 13.67 15.44
CA GLN A 58 4.48 13.82 15.51
C GLN A 58 5.21 12.48 15.61
N GLN A 59 4.48 11.36 15.67
CA GLN A 59 5.05 10.03 15.74
C GLN A 59 4.79 9.25 14.46
N THR A 60 5.66 8.28 14.23
CA THR A 60 5.56 7.34 13.11
C THR A 60 5.47 5.94 13.67
N TYR A 61 4.52 5.16 13.15
CA TYR A 61 4.22 3.83 13.61
C TYR A 61 4.39 2.85 12.45
N THR A 62 4.76 1.62 12.76
CA THR A 62 4.72 0.53 11.78
C THR A 62 3.28 0.09 11.53
N VAL A 63 3.05 -0.63 10.44
CA VAL A 63 1.73 -1.20 10.15
C VAL A 63 1.25 -2.11 11.30
N GLN A 64 2.16 -2.89 11.90
CA GLN A 64 1.83 -3.74 13.04
C GLN A 64 1.42 -2.92 14.27
N GLU A 65 2.15 -1.85 14.62
CA GLU A 65 1.78 -0.97 15.73
C GLU A 65 0.43 -0.29 15.50
N ALA A 66 0.18 0.21 14.29
CA ALA A 66 -1.10 0.81 13.93
C ALA A 66 -2.26 -0.19 14.13
N GLN A 67 -2.10 -1.43 13.67
CA GLN A 67 -3.09 -2.49 13.90
C GLN A 67 -3.29 -2.81 15.39
N GLN A 68 -2.22 -2.79 16.19
CA GLN A 68 -2.33 -2.95 17.64
C GLN A 68 -3.12 -1.80 18.27
N HIS A 69 -2.88 -0.56 17.87
CA HIS A 69 -3.64 0.59 18.36
C HIS A 69 -5.12 0.51 18.00
N ILE A 70 -5.46 0.07 16.78
CA ILE A 70 -6.86 -0.18 16.38
C ILE A 70 -7.47 -1.25 17.28
N GLN A 71 -6.79 -2.39 17.46
CA GLN A 71 -7.31 -3.47 18.29
C GLN A 71 -7.45 -3.07 19.76
N GLN A 72 -6.51 -2.30 20.31
CA GLN A 72 -6.60 -1.77 21.66
C GLN A 72 -7.75 -0.78 21.81
N PHE A 73 -8.03 0.01 20.78
CA PHE A 73 -9.18 0.91 20.77
C PHE A 73 -10.50 0.14 20.71
N MET A 74 -10.61 -0.86 19.83
CA MET A 74 -11.82 -1.68 19.66
C MET A 74 -12.06 -2.65 20.83
N ASN A 75 -10.99 -3.24 21.39
CA ASN A 75 -11.08 -4.18 22.51
C ASN A 75 -11.02 -3.46 23.87
N GLY A 76 -10.54 -2.22 23.92
CA GLY A 76 -10.47 -1.40 25.13
C GLY A 76 -11.83 -0.92 25.62
N GLU A 77 -12.89 -1.06 24.81
CA GLU A 77 -14.28 -0.88 25.24
C GLU A 77 -14.86 -2.11 25.99
N ALA A 78 -14.05 -3.16 26.23
CA ALA A 78 -14.51 -4.39 26.89
C ALA A 78 -14.24 -4.47 28.42
N GLN A 79 -14.09 -3.34 29.14
CA GLN A 79 -14.04 -3.32 30.61
C GLN A 79 -15.15 -2.47 31.23
#